data_AF-A0A963EGE0-F1
#
_entry.id   AF-A0A963EGE0-F1
#
_cell.length_a   1.000
_cell.length_b   1.000
_cell.length_c   1.000
_cell.angle_alpha   90.00
_cell.angle_beta   90.00
_cell.angle_gamma   90.00
#
_symmetry.space_group_name_H-M   'P 1'
#
loop_
_entity.id
_entity.type
_entity.pdbx_description
1 polymer ?
#
loop_
_entity_poly.entity_id
_entity_poly.type
_entity_poly.pdbx_seq_one_letter_code
_entity_poly.pdbx_strand_id
1 'polypeptide(L)'
;YERPNPYSGNGISQHGLDRRMAEAERLAQATGLDLVEAGWRPTVENYLGRVTKTRIIEAVREGAGDRAADLIAHLKKGDMAKEAERLLADTGWLPEPLRPAIEAQAVDGATDQDEDSVALPDFLAGGHEDTAEAADDPEALIAAE
;
A
#
# COMPACT_ATOMS: atom_id res chain seq x y z
N TYR A 1 -10.25 3.73 -15.21
CA TYR A 1 -9.55 2.77 -16.09
C TYR A 1 -8.77 3.57 -17.10
N GLU A 2 -7.51 3.86 -16.79
CA GLU A 2 -6.60 4.50 -17.74
C GLU A 2 -6.33 3.48 -18.85
N ARG A 3 -6.54 3.86 -20.12
CA ARG A 3 -6.19 2.99 -21.25
C ARG A 3 -4.82 3.43 -21.75
N PRO A 4 -3.79 2.59 -21.63
CA PRO A 4 -2.53 2.83 -22.29
C PRO A 4 -2.78 3.07 -23.79
N ASN A 5 -2.34 4.22 -24.29
CA ASN A 5 -2.52 4.55 -25.69
C ASN A 5 -1.16 4.46 -26.40
N PRO A 6 -0.90 3.39 -27.17
CA PRO A 6 0.39 3.20 -27.83
C PRO A 6 0.66 4.19 -28.97
N TYR A 7 -0.35 4.94 -29.43
CA TYR A 7 -0.25 5.83 -30.60
C TYR A 7 -0.31 7.33 -30.26
N SER A 8 -0.35 7.72 -28.99
CA SER A 8 -0.38 9.13 -28.61
C SER A 8 0.91 9.54 -27.91
N GLY A 9 1.61 10.55 -28.45
CA GLY A 9 2.83 11.12 -27.86
C GLY A 9 2.64 11.75 -26.48
N ASN A 10 1.38 11.95 -26.05
CA ASN A 10 1.02 12.46 -24.72
C ASN A 10 0.25 11.42 -23.87
N GLY A 11 0.12 10.18 -24.36
CA GLY A 11 -0.57 9.10 -23.65
C GLY A 11 0.34 8.42 -22.64
N ILE A 12 -0.25 7.88 -21.57
CA ILE A 12 0.44 7.00 -20.62
C ILE A 12 0.81 5.71 -21.36
N SER A 13 2.09 5.32 -21.32
CA SER A 13 2.55 4.03 -21.83
C SER A 13 2.15 2.89 -20.89
N GLN A 14 1.95 1.68 -21.43
CA GLN A 14 1.63 0.49 -20.62
C GLN A 14 2.67 0.29 -19.51
N HIS A 15 3.95 0.32 -19.89
CA HIS A 15 5.06 0.22 -18.94
C HIS A 15 5.03 1.30 -17.85
N GLY A 16 4.70 2.55 -18.21
CA GLY A 16 4.58 3.63 -17.22
C GLY A 16 3.37 3.50 -16.31
N LEU A 17 2.28 2.89 -16.77
CA LEU A 17 1.13 2.55 -15.94
C LEU A 17 1.50 1.44 -14.95
N ASP A 18 2.06 0.33 -15.45
CA ASP A 18 2.45 -0.83 -14.64
C ASP A 18 3.43 -0.45 -13.53
N ARG A 19 4.42 0.40 -13.87
CA ARG A 19 5.39 0.90 -12.88
C ARG A 19 4.71 1.72 -11.77
N ARG A 20 3.77 2.61 -12.12
CA ARG A 20 3.04 3.43 -11.14
C ARG A 20 2.13 2.57 -10.26
N MET A 21 1.48 1.55 -10.82
CA MET A 21 0.67 0.61 -10.05
C MET A 21 1.53 -0.19 -9.06
N ALA A 22 2.70 -0.69 -9.50
CA ALA A 22 3.63 -1.39 -8.62
C ALA A 22 4.20 -0.50 -7.50
N GLU A 23 4.52 0.76 -7.80
CA GLU A 23 4.96 1.74 -6.80
C GLU A 23 3.84 2.06 -5.78
N ALA A 24 2.60 2.22 -6.24
CA ALA A 24 1.44 2.45 -5.37
C ALA A 24 1.18 1.25 -4.45
N GLU A 25 1.27 0.03 -4.97
CA GLU A 25 1.14 -1.20 -4.18
C GLU A 25 2.22 -1.28 -3.09
N ARG A 26 3.48 -0.99 -3.43
CA ARG A 26 4.58 -0.97 -2.45
C ARG A 26 4.32 0.04 -1.33
N LEU A 27 3.79 1.21 -1.65
CA LEU A 27 3.43 2.23 -0.66
C LEU A 27 2.25 1.77 0.21
N ALA A 28 1.23 1.15 -0.38
CA ALA A 28 0.09 0.62 0.35
C ALA A 28 0.52 -0.43 1.37
N GLN A 29 1.38 -1.37 0.97
CA GLN A 29 1.92 -2.40 1.86
C GLN A 29 2.81 -1.83 2.97
N ALA A 30 3.73 -0.91 2.64
CA ALA A 30 4.62 -0.29 3.62
C ALA A 30 3.88 0.56 4.66
N THR A 31 2.70 1.09 4.32
CA THR A 31 1.88 1.93 5.21
C THR A 31 0.72 1.18 5.86
N GLY A 32 0.49 -0.09 5.50
CA GLY A 32 -0.70 -0.83 5.94
C GLY A 32 -2.01 -0.18 5.50
N LEU A 33 -2.02 0.50 4.35
CA LEU A 33 -3.19 1.24 3.86
C LEU A 33 -4.27 0.27 3.36
N ASP A 34 -5.26 0.02 4.20
CA ASP A 34 -6.52 -0.59 3.77
C ASP A 34 -7.51 0.51 3.34
N LEU A 35 -7.83 0.55 2.04
CA LEU A 35 -8.74 1.55 1.48
C LEU A 35 -10.20 1.34 1.93
N VAL A 36 -10.61 0.11 2.22
CA VAL A 36 -11.95 -0.15 2.77
C VAL A 36 -12.04 0.39 4.18
N GLU A 37 -11.04 0.10 5.03
CA GLU A 37 -10.98 0.66 6.40
C GLU A 37 -10.81 2.17 6.40
N ALA A 38 -10.08 2.73 5.43
CA ALA A 38 -9.98 4.17 5.22
C ALA A 38 -11.31 4.81 4.75
N GLY A 39 -12.38 4.02 4.59
CA GLY A 39 -13.72 4.49 4.30
C GLY A 39 -14.01 4.69 2.81
N TRP A 40 -13.19 4.13 1.92
CA TRP A 40 -13.46 4.20 0.49
C TRP A 40 -14.75 3.43 0.17
N ARG A 41 -15.66 4.07 -0.58
CA ARG A 41 -16.89 3.47 -1.07
C ARG A 41 -17.15 3.83 -2.54
N PRO A 42 -17.71 2.90 -3.33
CA PRO A 42 -18.05 3.17 -4.72
C PRO A 42 -19.33 4.00 -4.80
N THR A 43 -19.20 5.32 -4.85
CA THR A 43 -20.34 6.24 -4.98
C THR A 43 -20.55 6.70 -6.43
N VAL A 44 -21.73 7.25 -6.72
CA VAL A 44 -22.06 7.92 -7.99
C VAL A 44 -21.09 9.07 -8.23
N GLU A 45 -20.77 9.85 -7.21
CA GLU A 45 -19.92 11.03 -7.31
C GLU A 45 -18.42 10.73 -7.43
N ASN A 46 -17.97 9.53 -7.08
CA ASN A 46 -16.57 9.12 -7.16
C ASN A 46 -16.31 8.17 -8.34
N TYR A 47 -16.94 6.99 -8.36
CA TYR A 47 -16.63 5.93 -9.34
C TYR A 47 -17.78 5.63 -10.30
N LEU A 48 -18.96 5.33 -9.77
CA LEU A 48 -20.07 4.77 -10.54
C LEU A 48 -20.62 5.75 -11.60
N GLY A 49 -20.55 7.06 -11.37
CA GLY A 49 -20.92 8.07 -12.35
C GLY A 49 -19.95 8.17 -13.54
N ARG A 50 -18.68 7.79 -13.34
CA ARG A 50 -17.60 7.92 -14.34
C ARG A 50 -17.45 6.70 -15.24
N VAL A 51 -17.84 5.53 -14.78
CA VAL A 51 -17.68 4.28 -15.55
C VAL A 51 -18.86 4.01 -16.51
N THR A 52 -18.69 3.01 -17.38
CA THR A 52 -19.73 2.57 -18.33
C THR A 52 -20.80 1.73 -17.62
N LYS A 53 -21.98 1.59 -18.23
CA LYS A 53 -23.05 0.71 -17.69
C LYS A 53 -22.55 -0.72 -17.47
N THR A 54 -21.82 -1.27 -18.44
CA THR A 54 -21.23 -2.61 -18.35
C THR A 54 -20.34 -2.74 -17.12
N ARG A 55 -19.50 -1.73 -16.85
CA ARG A 55 -18.61 -1.76 -15.68
C ARG A 55 -19.35 -1.64 -14.35
N ILE A 56 -20.49 -0.93 -14.31
CA ILE A 56 -21.35 -0.90 -13.12
C ILE A 56 -21.94 -2.30 -12.86
N ILE A 57 -22.42 -2.97 -13.90
CA ILE A 57 -22.98 -4.33 -13.79
C ILE A 57 -21.91 -5.32 -13.32
N GLU A 58 -20.70 -5.25 -13.86
CA GLU A 58 -19.56 -6.05 -13.41
C GLU A 58 -19.23 -5.79 -11.93
N ALA A 59 -19.12 -4.51 -11.53
CA ALA A 59 -18.85 -4.14 -10.14
C ALA A 59 -19.90 -4.72 -9.18
N VAL A 60 -21.19 -4.58 -9.52
CA VAL A 60 -22.29 -5.13 -8.72
C VAL A 60 -22.29 -6.65 -8.72
N ARG A 61 -21.95 -7.29 -9.84
CA ARG A 61 -21.81 -8.74 -9.91
C ARG A 61 -20.70 -9.24 -8.98
N GLU A 62 -19.56 -8.55 -8.97
CA GLU A 62 -18.41 -8.89 -8.11
C GLU A 62 -18.67 -8.61 -6.63
N GLY A 63 -19.33 -7.49 -6.28
CA GLY A 63 -19.53 -7.10 -4.89
C GLY A 63 -20.83 -7.59 -4.24
N ALA A 64 -21.91 -7.73 -5.01
CA ALA A 64 -23.25 -8.06 -4.53
C ALA A 64 -23.90 -9.29 -5.23
N GLY A 65 -23.20 -9.90 -6.19
CA GLY A 65 -23.60 -11.13 -6.88
C GLY A 65 -24.44 -10.92 -8.15
N ASP A 66 -24.57 -11.99 -8.95
CA ASP A 66 -25.26 -11.96 -10.26
C ASP A 66 -26.71 -11.49 -10.17
N ARG A 67 -27.46 -11.95 -9.15
CA ARG A 67 -28.87 -11.56 -8.98
C ARG A 67 -29.04 -10.05 -8.83
N ALA A 68 -28.15 -9.41 -8.08
CA ALA A 68 -28.19 -7.95 -7.89
C ALA A 68 -27.86 -7.22 -9.20
N ALA A 69 -26.92 -7.76 -9.98
CA ALA A 69 -26.55 -7.23 -11.28
C ALA A 69 -27.71 -7.30 -12.29
N ASP A 70 -28.47 -8.41 -12.30
CA ASP A 70 -29.63 -8.57 -13.18
C ASP A 70 -30.77 -7.59 -12.83
N LEU A 71 -30.97 -7.31 -11.54
CA LEU A 71 -31.98 -6.35 -11.07
C LEU A 71 -31.72 -4.93 -11.57
N ILE A 72 -30.46 -4.53 -11.79
CA ILE A 72 -30.12 -3.17 -12.22
C ILE A 72 -29.85 -3.06 -13.73
N ALA A 73 -29.69 -4.17 -14.44
CA ALA A 73 -29.22 -4.19 -15.83
C ALA A 73 -30.11 -3.39 -16.80
N HIS A 74 -31.41 -3.33 -16.54
CA HIS A 74 -32.39 -2.64 -17.37
C HIS A 74 -32.51 -1.13 -17.08
N LEU A 75 -31.84 -0.63 -16.04
CA LEU A 75 -31.95 0.76 -15.61
C LEU A 75 -31.21 1.73 -16.54
N LYS A 76 -31.62 3.00 -16.50
CA LYS A 76 -30.87 4.10 -17.10
C LYS A 76 -29.59 4.35 -16.29
N LYS A 77 -28.54 4.92 -16.91
CA LYS A 77 -27.20 5.01 -16.29
C LYS A 77 -27.23 5.70 -14.91
N GLY A 78 -27.95 6.81 -14.78
CA GLY A 78 -28.05 7.54 -13.53
C GLY A 78 -28.70 6.72 -12.42
N ASP A 79 -29.82 6.07 -12.72
CA ASP A 79 -30.54 5.23 -11.75
C ASP A 79 -29.76 3.96 -11.41
N MET A 80 -29.12 3.36 -12.42
CA MET A 80 -28.22 2.21 -12.27
C MET A 80 -27.06 2.53 -11.33
N ALA A 81 -26.44 3.71 -11.47
CA ALA A 81 -25.34 4.13 -10.60
C ALA A 81 -25.81 4.34 -9.15
N LYS A 82 -26.99 4.94 -8.95
CA LYS A 82 -27.58 5.13 -7.62
C LYS A 82 -27.92 3.80 -6.94
N GLU A 83 -28.52 2.87 -7.68
CA GLU A 83 -28.87 1.56 -7.13
C GLU A 83 -27.61 0.72 -6.85
N ALA A 84 -26.60 0.80 -7.73
CA ALA A 84 -25.31 0.16 -7.51
C ALA A 84 -24.59 0.69 -6.27
N GLU A 85 -24.65 2.00 -5.99
CA GLU A 85 -24.12 2.58 -4.76
C GLU A 85 -24.77 1.94 -3.52
N ARG A 86 -26.10 1.80 -3.53
CA ARG A 86 -26.84 1.15 -2.44
C ARG A 86 -26.45 -0.32 -2.27
N LEU A 87 -26.27 -1.04 -3.38
CA LEU A 87 -25.92 -2.46 -3.36
C LEU A 87 -24.49 -2.73 -2.90
N LEU A 88 -23.56 -1.79 -3.14
CA LEU A 88 -22.14 -1.94 -2.83
C LEU A 88 -21.69 -1.23 -1.54
N ALA A 89 -22.57 -0.45 -0.90
CA ALA A 89 -22.21 0.41 0.23
C ALA A 89 -21.53 -0.32 1.39
N ASP A 90 -21.94 -1.55 1.69
CA ASP A 90 -21.46 -2.33 2.84
C ASP A 90 -20.79 -3.65 2.41
N THR A 91 -20.45 -3.80 1.12
CA THR A 91 -19.81 -5.02 0.60
C THR A 91 -18.29 -4.98 0.70
N GLY A 92 -17.70 -3.83 1.08
CA GLY A 92 -16.25 -3.62 1.05
C GLY A 92 -15.65 -3.72 -0.36
N TRP A 93 -16.48 -3.58 -1.40
CA TRP A 93 -16.01 -3.75 -2.77
C TRP A 93 -15.11 -2.59 -3.18
N LEU A 94 -13.94 -2.94 -3.71
CA LEU A 94 -13.00 -2.01 -4.32
C LEU A 94 -12.87 -2.28 -5.83
N PRO A 95 -12.70 -1.25 -6.66
CA PRO A 95 -12.36 -1.43 -8.07
C PRO A 95 -10.95 -1.99 -8.17
N GLU A 96 -10.72 -2.80 -9.21
CA GLU A 96 -9.44 -3.48 -9.48
C GLU A 96 -8.18 -2.63 -9.23
N PRO A 97 -8.06 -1.35 -9.68
CA PRO A 97 -6.85 -0.57 -9.43
C PRO A 97 -6.61 -0.20 -7.96
N LEU A 98 -7.61 -0.33 -7.10
CA LEU A 98 -7.53 -0.07 -5.67
C LEU A 98 -7.43 -1.36 -4.85
N ARG A 99 -7.52 -2.53 -5.49
CA ARG A 99 -7.35 -3.80 -4.79
C ARG A 99 -5.85 -4.03 -4.55
N PRO A 100 -5.45 -4.37 -3.33
CA PRO A 100 -4.08 -4.81 -3.08
C PRO A 100 -3.79 -6.06 -3.92
N ALA A 101 -2.59 -6.14 -4.49
CA ALA A 101 -2.14 -7.30 -5.25
C ALA A 101 -1.79 -8.45 -4.30
N ILE A 102 -2.79 -9.06 -3.68
CA ILE A 102 -2.61 -10.12 -2.65
C ILE A 102 -2.09 -11.44 -3.26
N GLU A 103 -2.11 -11.64 -4.58
CA GLU A 103 -1.80 -12.95 -5.20
C GLU A 103 -0.32 -13.39 -5.15
N ALA A 104 0.61 -12.63 -4.57
CA ALA A 104 2.03 -13.00 -4.52
C ALA A 104 2.63 -13.19 -3.11
N GLN A 105 1.82 -13.32 -2.07
CA GLN A 105 2.33 -13.59 -0.72
C GLN A 105 1.64 -14.79 -0.10
N ALA A 106 1.96 -15.98 -0.62
CA ALA A 106 2.06 -17.14 0.23
C ALA A 106 3.15 -16.82 1.27
N VAL A 107 2.70 -16.41 2.45
CA VAL A 107 3.51 -16.25 3.65
C VAL A 107 4.08 -17.62 4.03
N ASP A 108 5.25 -17.96 3.49
CA ASP A 108 6.13 -18.93 4.15
C ASP A 108 6.59 -18.29 5.45
N GLY A 109 5.88 -18.63 6.52
CA GLY A 109 6.32 -18.36 7.88
C GLY A 109 7.59 -19.14 8.14
N ALA A 110 8.72 -18.44 8.08
CA ALA A 110 9.96 -18.82 8.75
C ALA A 110 10.52 -17.57 9.41
N THR A 111 9.91 -17.20 10.54
CA THR A 111 10.53 -16.32 11.52
C THR A 111 11.55 -17.16 12.29
N ASP A 112 12.74 -17.34 11.73
CA ASP A 112 13.92 -17.64 12.54
C ASP A 112 14.60 -16.30 12.81
N GLN A 113 14.25 -15.74 13.95
CA GLN A 113 15.05 -14.74 14.63
C GLN A 113 16.32 -15.46 15.11
N ASP A 114 17.42 -15.26 14.40
CA ASP A 114 18.74 -15.26 15.03
C ASP A 114 19.31 -13.85 14.83
N GLU A 115 18.98 -12.99 15.80
CA GLU A 115 19.79 -11.83 16.09
C GLU A 115 21.16 -12.32 16.58
N ASP A 116 22.17 -12.30 15.71
CA ASP A 116 23.52 -11.93 16.15
C ASP A 116 24.45 -11.65 14.95
N SER A 117 25.13 -10.52 15.04
CA SER A 117 26.22 -10.04 14.16
C SER A 117 25.83 -9.56 12.76
N VAL A 118 25.15 -8.41 12.69
CA VAL A 118 25.46 -7.46 11.61
C VAL A 118 26.80 -6.84 11.96
N ALA A 119 27.89 -7.38 11.40
CA ALA A 119 29.23 -6.85 11.62
C ALA A 119 29.25 -5.37 11.21
N LEU A 120 29.43 -4.48 12.18
CA LEU A 120 29.55 -3.06 11.94
C LEU A 120 30.72 -2.82 10.98
N PRO A 121 30.58 -1.92 10.00
CA PRO A 121 31.65 -1.63 9.05
C PRO A 121 32.89 -1.11 9.80
N ASP A 122 34.08 -1.52 9.36
CA ASP A 122 35.39 -1.19 9.97
C ASP A 122 35.57 0.30 10.32
N PHE A 123 34.93 1.19 9.55
CA PHE A 123 34.91 2.64 9.78
C PHE A 123 34.32 3.04 11.15
N LEU A 124 33.41 2.25 11.72
CA LEU A 124 32.77 2.53 13.02
C LEU A 124 33.40 1.74 14.18
N ALA A 125 34.32 0.82 13.91
CA ALA A 125 34.95 -0.02 14.92
C ALA A 125 36.21 0.61 15.56
N GLY A 126 36.67 1.76 15.07
CA GLY A 126 37.86 2.45 15.58
C GLY A 126 37.57 3.89 15.99
N GLY A 127 37.60 4.18 17.29
CA GLY A 127 37.63 5.57 17.76
C GLY A 127 37.21 5.81 19.21
N HIS A 128 37.93 5.23 20.19
CA HIS A 128 37.98 5.82 21.53
C HIS A 128 39.39 5.72 22.13
N GLU A 129 40.31 6.43 21.50
CA GLU A 129 41.51 6.95 22.18
C GLU A 129 41.34 8.47 22.26
N ASP A 130 40.78 8.93 23.38
CA ASP A 130 41.09 10.24 23.94
C ASP A 130 40.75 10.21 25.43
N THR A 131 41.62 9.62 26.24
CA THR A 131 41.55 9.69 27.70
C THR A 131 42.02 11.07 28.12
N ALA A 132 41.11 12.04 28.13
CA ALA A 132 41.33 13.36 28.74
C ALA A 132 40.99 13.31 30.25
N GLU A 133 42.04 13.26 31.05
CA GLU A 133 42.26 13.95 32.35
C GLU A 133 41.03 14.26 33.24
N ALA A 134 40.92 13.58 34.39
CA ALA A 134 40.29 14.13 35.59
C ALA A 134 40.94 13.53 36.86
N ALA A 135 41.36 14.44 37.74
CA ALA A 135 42.15 14.21 38.94
C ALA A 135 41.50 13.28 39.98
N ASP A 136 42.30 12.41 40.59
CA ASP A 136 42.12 11.96 41.96
C ASP A 136 43.50 11.64 42.54
N ASP A 137 43.91 12.41 43.56
CA ASP A 137 45.16 12.26 44.30
C ASP A 137 44.88 11.44 45.57
N PRO A 138 45.54 10.29 45.75
CA PRO A 138 45.87 9.86 47.10
C PRO A 138 47.33 9.43 47.26
N GLU A 139 48.05 10.22 48.06
CA GLU A 139 49.19 9.92 48.93
C GLU A 139 50.24 8.87 48.47
N ALA A 140 51.43 9.36 48.14
CA ALA A 140 52.68 8.63 48.32
C ALA A 140 53.66 9.43 49.19
N LEU A 141 53.54 9.22 50.50
CA LEU A 141 54.58 9.50 51.49
C LEU A 141 55.87 8.75 51.13
N ILE A 142 56.98 9.43 50.80
CA ILE A 142 58.33 8.97 51.18
C ILE A 142 59.23 10.18 51.50
N ALA A 143 59.92 10.04 52.62
CA ALA A 143 60.72 11.02 53.34
C ALA A 143 62.14 11.28 52.77
N ALA A 144 62.70 12.39 53.26
CA ALA A 144 64.10 12.81 53.42
C ALA A 144 65.23 11.80 53.14
N GLU A 145 66.27 12.26 52.43
CA GLU A 145 67.62 12.62 52.95
C GLU A 145 68.49 13.20 51.81
#